data_AF-A0A1M7QGE8-F1
#
_entry.id   AF-A0A1M7QGE8-F1
#
_cell.length_a   1.000
_cell.length_b   1.000
_cell.length_c   1.000
_cell.angle_alpha   90.00
_cell.angle_beta   90.00
_cell.angle_gamma   90.00
#
_symmetry.space_group_name_H-M   'P 1'
#
loop_
_entity.id
_entity.type
_entity.pdbx_description
1 polymer ?
#
loop_
_entity_poly.entity_id
_entity_poly.type
_entity_poly.pdbx_seq_one_letter_code
_entity_poly.pdbx_strand_id
1 'polypeptide(L)' 'MRKLTVDSIEFRRIMHNLHIEELDISSKRQQRLLEFINSGQQITAGALKEIYQNG' A
#
# COMPACT_ATOMS: atom_id res chain seq x y z
N MET A 1 -13.35 7.77 4.50
CA MET A 1 -11.92 8.12 4.65
C MET A 1 -11.53 9.14 3.58
N ARG A 2 -10.61 10.07 3.86
CA ARG A 2 -10.05 10.95 2.81
C ARG A 2 -9.17 10.11 1.88
N LYS A 3 -9.16 10.44 0.59
CA LYS A 3 -8.21 9.81 -0.35
C LYS A 3 -6.79 10.20 0.03
N LEU A 4 -5.96 9.21 0.29
CA LEU A 4 -4.51 9.35 0.46
C LEU A 4 -3.85 9.64 -0.88
N THR A 5 -2.70 10.31 -0.82
CA THR A 5 -1.78 10.49 -1.94
C THR A 5 -0.43 9.88 -1.58
N VAL A 6 0.45 9.68 -2.57
CA VAL A 6 1.84 9.23 -2.31
C VAL A 6 2.59 10.17 -1.36
N ASP A 7 2.23 11.45 -1.36
CA ASP A 7 2.82 12.47 -0.50
C ASP A 7 2.12 12.61 0.86
N SER A 8 1.09 11.81 1.13
CA SER A 8 0.40 11.86 2.42
C SER A 8 1.25 11.23 3.52
N ILE A 9 1.21 11.82 4.71
CA ILE A 9 1.94 11.32 5.89
C ILE A 9 1.49 9.89 6.23
N GLU A 10 0.21 9.59 6.09
CA GLU A 10 -0.34 8.25 6.30
C GLU A 10 0.19 7.23 5.30
N PHE A 11 0.22 7.56 4.00
CA PHE A 11 0.77 6.63 3.02
C PHE A 11 2.27 6.38 3.23
N ARG A 12 3.04 7.43 3.57
CA ARG A 12 4.46 7.26 3.94
C ARG A 12 4.67 6.38 5.16
N ARG A 13 3.80 6.47 6.18
CA ARG A 13 3.82 5.57 7.34
C ARG A 13 3.54 4.12 6.95
N ILE A 14 2.57 3.89 6.08
CA ILE A 14 2.26 2.54 5.57
C ILE A 14 3.46 1.97 4.83
N MET A 15 4.08 2.76 3.94
CA MET A 15 5.28 2.35 3.21
C MET A 15 6.47 2.07 4.13
N HIS A 16 6.67 2.89 5.17
CA HIS A 16 7.72 2.67 6.16
C HIS A 16 7.52 1.34 6.92
N ASN A 17 6.30 1.04 7.33
CA ASN A 17 5.99 -0.22 8.03
C ASN A 17 6.20 -1.44 7.11
N LEU A 18 5.83 -1.35 5.83
CA LEU A 18 6.06 -2.42 4.86
C LEU A 18 7.56 -2.64 4.62
N HIS A 19 8.35 -1.57 4.59
CA HIS A 19 9.81 -1.66 4.50
C HIS A 19 10.44 -2.32 5.73
N ILE A 20 9.93 -2.04 6.93
CA ILE A 20 10.36 -2.72 8.18
C ILE A 20 10.11 -4.24 8.11
N GLU A 21 9.07 -4.67 7.41
CA GLU A 21 8.78 -6.09 7.16
C GLU A 21 9.59 -6.70 5.99
N GLU A 22 10.66 -6.03 5.53
CA GLU A 22 11.50 -6.41 4.37
C GLU A 22 10.72 -6.56 3.04
N LEU A 23 9.50 -6.00 2.96
CA LEU A 23 8.71 -5.98 1.75
C LEU A 23 9.11 -4.77 0.91
N ASP A 24 10.09 -4.95 0.02
CA ASP A 24 10.44 -3.92 -0.95
C ASP A 24 9.36 -3.84 -2.03
N ILE A 25 8.57 -2.77 -1.99
CA ILE A 25 7.44 -2.54 -2.91
C ILE A 25 7.89 -1.53 -3.97
N SER A 26 8.06 -2.03 -5.20
CA SER A 26 8.38 -1.20 -6.37
C SER A 26 7.35 -0.09 -6.60
N SER A 27 7.76 1.03 -7.21
CA SER A 27 6.90 2.21 -7.42
C SER A 27 5.58 1.89 -8.15
N LYS A 28 5.60 0.91 -9.06
CA LYS A 28 4.39 0.43 -9.76
C LYS A 28 3.39 -0.23 -8.80
N ARG A 29 3.88 -0.96 -7.81
CA ARG A 29 3.07 -1.61 -6.77
C ARG A 29 2.58 -0.61 -5.73
N GLN A 30 3.32 0.46 -5.47
CA GLN A 30 2.90 1.55 -4.59
C GLN A 30 1.64 2.26 -5.10
N GLN A 31 1.56 2.51 -6.42
CA GLN A 31 0.35 3.07 -7.05
C GLN A 31 -0.88 2.20 -6.80
N ARG A 32 -0.72 0.88 -6.96
CA ARG A 32 -1.79 -0.11 -6.80
C ARG A 32 -2.20 -0.28 -5.34
N LEU A 33 -1.25 -0.22 -4.42
CA LEU A 33 -1.49 -0.17 -2.98
C LEU A 33 -2.25 1.10 -2.59
N LEU A 34 -1.89 2.25 -3.16
CA LEU A 34 -2.59 3.51 -2.92
C LEU A 34 -4.04 3.47 -3.41
N GLU A 35 -4.27 2.91 -4.60
CA GLU A 35 -5.62 2.68 -5.14
C GLU A 35 -6.44 1.76 -4.24
N PHE A 36 -5.83 0.68 -3.74
CA PHE A 36 -6.45 -0.26 -2.82
C PHE A 36 -6.81 0.38 -1.46
N ILE A 37 -5.91 1.18 -0.87
CA ILE A 37 -6.21 1.89 0.38
C ILE A 37 -7.35 2.90 0.16
N ASN A 38 -7.34 3.60 -0.98
CA ASN A 38 -8.34 4.59 -1.33
C ASN A 38 -9.69 3.99 -1.74
N SER A 39 -9.75 2.72 -2.10
CA SER A 39 -11.01 2.02 -2.39
C SER A 39 -11.85 1.81 -1.12
N GLY A 40 -11.25 1.98 0.07
CA GLY A 40 -11.90 1.74 1.35
C GLY A 40 -12.12 0.25 1.64
N GLN A 41 -11.55 -0.64 0.83
CA GLN A 41 -11.53 -2.07 1.10
C GLN A 41 -10.71 -2.36 2.36
N GLN A 42 -11.10 -3.40 3.07
CA GLN A 42 -10.39 -3.82 4.27
C GLN A 42 -8.98 -4.29 3.92
N ILE A 43 -7.97 -3.66 4.52
CA ILE A 43 -6.58 -4.08 4.38
C ILE A 43 -6.40 -5.41 5.13
N THR A 44 -6.14 -6.48 4.39
CA THR A 44 -5.89 -7.81 4.93
C THR A 44 -4.57 -8.35 4.38
N ALA A 45 -3.95 -9.29 5.09
CA ALA A 45 -2.72 -9.95 4.63
C ALA A 45 -2.90 -10.60 3.24
N GLY A 46 -4.08 -11.16 2.96
CA GLY A 46 -4.41 -11.73 1.65
C GLY A 46 -4.39 -10.69 0.53
N ALA A 47 -5.05 -9.54 0.75
CA ALA A 47 -5.08 -8.46 -0.23
C ALA A 47 -3.68 -7.84 -0.48
N LEU A 48 -2.88 -7.67 0.58
CA LEU A 48 -1.51 -7.19 0.44
C LEU A 48 -0.64 -8.18 -0.34
N LYS A 49 -0.81 -9.49 -0.08
CA LYS A 49 -0.09 -10.55 -0.80
C LYS A 49 -0.49 -10.59 -2.28
N GLU A 50 -1.75 -10.35 -2.60
CA GLU A 50 -2.23 -10.25 -3.98
C GLU A 50 -1.61 -9.05 -4.71
N ILE A 51 -1.55 -7.87 -4.07
CA ILE A 51 -0.88 -6.68 -4.61
C ILE A 51 0.62 -6.93 -4.80
N TYR A 52 1.24 -7.67 -3.88
CA TYR A 52 2.65 -8.05 -3.97
C TYR A 52 2.92 -9.08 -5.07
N GLN A 53 2.05 -10.07 -5.27
CA GLN A 53 2.23 -11.13 -6.26
C GLN A 53 1.86 -10.69 -7.69
N ASN A 54 0.86 -9.82 -7.85
CA ASN A 54 0.27 -9.48 -9.17
C ASN A 54 0.65 -8.09 -9.70
N GLY A 55 1.58 -7.37 -9.06
CA GLY A 55 1.99 -6.01 -9.43
C GLY A 55 3.30 -5.90 -10.20
#